data_AF-A0A329K6L2-F1
#
_entry.id   AF-A0A329K6L2-F1
#
_cell.length_a   1.000
_cell.length_b   1.000
_cell.length_c   1.000
_cell.angle_alpha   90.00
_cell.angle_beta   90.00
_cell.angle_gamma   90.00
#
_symmetry.space_group_name_H-M   'P 1'
#
loop_
_entity.id
_entity.type
_entity.pdbx_description
1 polymer ?
#
loop_
_entity_poly.entity_id
_entity_poly.type
_entity_poly.pdbx_seq_one_letter_code
_entity_poly.pdbx_strand_id
1 'polypeptide(L)'
;MSIVPTERLRHDPQTLLYQFPSIPAVRFQRLSRDYYFWKLVQIAERIAAITGRLLVPRECLHWQRKQQFRDRQVMVLKSSFYVLSEAEMTKTELAKYQAAIGGSHGESTD
;
A
#
# COMPACT_ATOMS: atom_id res chain seq x y z
N MET A 1 -4.20 9.60 -7.94
CA MET A 1 -4.70 9.13 -6.63
C MET A 1 -3.88 7.92 -6.26
N SER A 2 -3.23 7.91 -5.09
CA SER A 2 -2.35 6.81 -4.69
C SER A 2 -2.77 6.28 -3.32
N ILE A 3 -2.74 4.96 -3.14
CA ILE A 3 -2.97 4.34 -1.83
C ILE A 3 -1.74 4.44 -0.92
N VAL A 4 -0.61 4.91 -1.45
CA VAL A 4 0.66 4.92 -0.74
C VAL A 4 0.85 6.26 -0.03
N PRO A 5 1.01 6.28 1.31
CA PRO A 5 1.32 7.49 2.04
C PRO A 5 2.73 7.96 1.68
N THR A 6 2.83 9.15 1.09
CA THR A 6 4.10 9.73 0.62
C THR A 6 5.08 9.98 1.76
N GLU A 7 4.59 10.23 2.96
CA GLU A 7 5.40 10.49 4.17
C GLU A 7 6.22 9.26 4.58
N ARG A 8 5.63 8.06 4.49
CA ARG A 8 6.29 6.80 4.87
C ARG A 8 7.41 6.41 3.90
N LEU A 9 7.47 7.03 2.72
CA LEU A 9 8.49 6.80 1.70
C LEU A 9 9.58 7.89 1.64
N ARG A 10 9.45 8.99 2.40
CA ARG A 10 10.41 10.10 2.34
C ARG A 10 11.78 9.74 2.90
N HIS A 11 11.83 8.94 3.96
CA HIS A 11 13.05 8.68 4.70
C HIS A 11 13.49 7.23 4.48
N ASP A 12 14.53 7.05 3.66
CA ASP A 12 15.13 5.73 3.48
C ASP A 12 15.88 5.32 4.76
N PRO A 13 15.50 4.21 5.40
CA PRO A 13 16.11 3.75 6.63
C PRO A 13 17.60 3.42 6.45
N GLN A 14 18.07 3.07 5.24
CA GLN A 14 19.50 2.84 5.01
C GLN A 14 20.35 4.08 5.31
N THR A 15 19.82 5.27 5.02
CA THR A 15 20.50 6.54 5.31
C THR A 15 20.68 6.73 6.82
N LEU A 16 19.73 6.23 7.63
CA LEU A 16 19.81 6.29 9.09
C LEU A 16 20.96 5.42 9.64
N LEU A 17 21.28 4.30 8.98
CA LEU A 17 22.38 3.44 9.42
C LEU A 17 23.73 4.15 9.26
N TYR A 18 23.89 4.92 8.18
CA TYR A 18 25.09 5.73 7.95
C TYR A 18 25.19 6.89 8.95
N GLN A 19 24.09 7.58 9.23
CA GLN A 19 24.05 8.71 10.16
C GLN A 19 24.15 8.28 11.63
N PHE A 20 23.60 7.13 11.99
CA PHE A 20 23.53 6.62 13.36
C PHE A 20 23.96 5.15 13.43
N PRO A 21 25.28 4.87 13.42
CA PRO A 21 25.81 3.49 13.45
C PRO A 21 25.44 2.71 14.72
N SER A 22 25.13 3.39 15.81
CA SER A 22 24.75 2.82 17.11
C SER A 22 23.23 2.61 17.28
N ILE A 23 22.44 2.68 16.20
CA ILE A 23 20.99 2.49 16.27
C ILE A 23 20.64 1.08 16.79
N PRO A 24 19.68 0.94 17.72
CA PRO A 24 19.22 -0.38 18.15
C PRO A 24 18.67 -1.19 16.97
N ALA A 25 19.18 -2.41 16.78
CA ALA A 25 18.84 -3.28 15.66
C ALA A 25 17.31 -3.49 15.51
N VAL A 26 16.60 -3.66 16.63
CA VAL A 26 15.14 -3.86 16.63
C VAL A 26 14.38 -2.63 16.10
N ARG A 27 14.83 -1.43 16.48
CA ARG A 27 14.21 -0.17 16.02
C ARG A 27 14.44 0.01 14.53
N PHE A 28 15.67 -0.23 14.08
CA PHE A 28 16.03 -0.19 12.65
C PHE A 28 15.22 -1.17 11.82
N GLN A 29 15.05 -2.41 12.31
CA GLN A 29 14.27 -3.43 11.62
C GLN A 29 12.81 -3.01 11.43
N ARG A 30 12.19 -2.40 12.46
CA ARG A 30 10.80 -1.90 12.37
C ARG A 30 10.66 -0.82 11.30
N LEU A 31 11.52 0.20 11.34
CA LEU A 31 11.55 1.27 10.34
C LEU A 31 11.78 0.74 8.92
N SER A 32 12.74 -0.17 8.78
CA SER A 32 13.06 -0.84 7.52
C SER A 32 11.86 -1.59 6.96
N ARG A 33 11.20 -2.38 7.80
CA ARG A 33 10.04 -3.17 7.39
C ARG A 33 8.90 -2.29 6.87
N ASP A 34 8.60 -1.20 7.57
CA ASP A 34 7.52 -0.30 7.18
C ASP A 34 7.83 0.41 5.85
N TYR A 35 9.07 0.92 5.70
CA TYR A 35 9.52 1.54 4.45
C TYR A 35 9.46 0.57 3.27
N TYR A 36 10.03 -0.63 3.41
CA TYR A 36 10.03 -1.61 2.32
C TYR A 36 8.62 -2.09 1.98
N PHE A 37 7.73 -2.21 2.97
CA PHE A 37 6.33 -2.54 2.71
C PHE A 37 5.69 -1.51 1.78
N TRP A 38 5.74 -0.22 2.14
CA TRP A 38 5.16 0.85 1.31
C TRP A 38 5.87 1.00 -0.04
N LYS A 39 7.17 0.72 -0.09
CA LYS A 39 7.92 0.73 -1.35
C LYS A 39 7.44 -0.34 -2.31
N LEU A 40 7.16 -1.55 -1.81
CA LEU A 40 6.60 -2.63 -2.61
C LEU A 40 5.17 -2.31 -3.06
N VAL A 41 4.34 -1.72 -2.19
CA VAL A 41 2.99 -1.26 -2.57
C VAL A 41 3.07 -0.20 -3.69
N GLN A 42 4.00 0.76 -3.60
CA GLN A 42 4.23 1.76 -4.66
C GLN A 42 4.62 1.11 -6.00
N ILE A 43 5.47 0.09 -5.97
CA ILE A 43 5.86 -0.63 -7.19
C ILE A 43 4.65 -1.37 -7.77
N ALA A 44 3.88 -2.07 -6.94
CA ALA A 44 2.67 -2.76 -7.37
C ALA A 44 1.64 -1.79 -7.97
N GLU A 45 1.48 -0.61 -7.37
CA GLU A 45 0.59 0.45 -7.88
C GLU A 45 1.05 0.97 -9.23
N ARG A 46 2.35 1.20 -9.42
CA ARG A 46 2.90 1.59 -10.72
C ARG A 46 2.67 0.52 -11.79
N ILE A 47 2.85 -0.75 -11.45
CA ILE A 47 2.59 -1.88 -12.36
C ILE A 47 1.10 -1.91 -12.74
N ALA A 48 0.20 -1.75 -11.77
CA ALA A 48 -1.23 -1.67 -12.04
C ALA A 48 -1.56 -0.49 -12.98
N ALA A 49 -1.00 0.69 -12.70
CA ALA A 49 -1.20 1.90 -13.49
C ALA A 49 -0.72 1.76 -14.94
N ILE A 50 0.41 1.08 -15.18
CA ILE A 50 0.90 0.77 -16.54
C ILE A 50 -0.15 -0.01 -17.34
N THR A 51 -0.91 -0.89 -16.67
CA THR A 51 -1.97 -1.68 -17.31
C THR A 51 -3.34 -0.99 -17.32
N GLY A 52 -3.41 0.29 -16.92
CA GLY A 52 -4.66 1.05 -16.82
C GLY A 52 -5.59 0.57 -15.71
N ARG A 53 -5.04 -0.04 -14.66
CA ARG A 53 -5.79 -0.59 -13.52
C ARG A 53 -5.36 0.06 -12.21
N LEU A 54 -6.20 -0.09 -11.20
CA LEU A 54 -5.98 0.37 -9.84
C LEU A 54 -5.55 -0.79 -8.95
N LEU A 55 -4.69 -0.48 -7.99
CA LEU A 55 -4.34 -1.38 -6.90
C LEU A 55 -5.31 -1.16 -5.74
N VAL A 56 -6.17 -2.14 -5.48
CA VAL A 56 -7.25 -2.05 -4.50
C VAL A 56 -6.94 -2.93 -3.28
N PRO A 57 -6.94 -2.39 -2.05
CA PRO A 57 -6.77 -3.18 -0.84
C PRO A 57 -7.86 -4.24 -0.68
N ARG A 58 -7.50 -5.41 -0.14
CA ARG A 58 -8.47 -6.49 0.18
C ARG A 58 -9.62 -6.00 1.06
N GLU A 59 -9.40 -5.04 1.94
CA GLU A 59 -10.42 -4.51 2.86
C GLU A 59 -11.56 -3.77 2.15
N CYS A 60 -11.28 -3.17 0.98
CA CYS A 60 -12.28 -2.45 0.20
C CYS A 60 -13.27 -3.37 -0.52
N LEU A 61 -12.87 -4.63 -0.80
CA LEU A 61 -13.65 -5.58 -1.58
C LEU A 61 -14.57 -6.46 -0.72
N HIS A 62 -15.73 -6.82 -1.28
CA HIS A 62 -16.59 -7.83 -0.67
C HIS A 62 -15.98 -9.24 -0.77
N TRP A 63 -16.25 -10.12 0.21
CA TRP A 63 -15.59 -11.43 0.30
C TRP A 63 -15.83 -12.32 -0.93
N GLN A 64 -17.05 -12.30 -1.49
CA GLN A 64 -17.41 -13.09 -2.67
C GLN A 64 -16.64 -12.63 -3.92
N ARG A 65 -16.38 -11.32 -4.04
CA ARG A 65 -15.61 -10.76 -5.17
C ARG A 65 -14.13 -11.09 -5.08
N LYS A 66 -13.58 -11.20 -3.86
CA LYS A 66 -12.20 -11.66 -3.65
C LYS A 66 -11.98 -13.05 -4.25
N GLN A 67 -12.97 -13.92 -4.12
CA GLN A 67 -12.91 -15.27 -4.68
C GLN A 67 -12.98 -15.25 -6.21
N GLN A 68 -13.79 -14.36 -6.79
CA GLN A 68 -13.89 -14.16 -8.23
C GLN A 68 -12.61 -13.59 -8.85
N PHE A 69 -11.92 -12.67 -8.16
CA PHE A 69 -10.72 -11.99 -8.67
C PHE A 69 -9.41 -12.58 -8.13
N ARG A 70 -9.43 -13.85 -7.71
CA ARG A 70 -8.26 -14.50 -7.10
C ARG A 70 -7.03 -14.46 -8.00
N ASP A 71 -7.20 -14.61 -9.31
CA ASP A 71 -6.10 -14.61 -10.28
C ASP A 71 -5.46 -13.22 -10.46
N ARG A 72 -6.14 -12.16 -10.00
CA ARG A 72 -5.66 -10.76 -10.05
C ARG A 72 -5.16 -10.26 -8.70
N GLN A 73 -4.96 -11.18 -7.76
CA GLN A 73 -4.44 -10.88 -6.44
C GLN A 73 -2.93 -10.61 -6.52
N VAL A 74 -2.51 -9.50 -5.93
CA VAL A 74 -1.10 -9.17 -5.70
C VAL A 74 -0.86 -9.21 -4.20
N MET A 75 0.07 -10.08 -3.78
CA MET A 75 0.45 -10.19 -2.38
C MET A 75 1.69 -9.33 -2.13
N VAL A 76 1.58 -8.38 -1.20
CA VAL A 76 2.72 -7.59 -0.72
C VAL A 76 2.94 -7.96 0.74
N LEU A 77 4.00 -8.74 1.00
CA LEU A 77 4.27 -9.35 2.30
C LEU A 77 3.05 -10.14 2.81
N LYS A 78 2.43 -9.70 3.91
CA LYS A 78 1.24 -10.35 4.51
C LYS A 78 -0.07 -9.69 4.09
N SER A 79 -0.01 -8.64 3.28
CA SER A 79 -1.18 -7.88 2.83
C SER A 79 -1.55 -8.25 1.41
N SER A 80 -2.84 -8.38 1.15
CA SER A 80 -3.37 -8.71 -0.17
C SER A 80 -4.00 -7.51 -0.82
N PHE A 81 -3.68 -7.32 -2.08
CA PHE A 81 -4.24 -6.30 -2.96
C PHE A 81 -4.80 -6.98 -4.21
N TYR A 82 -5.65 -6.27 -4.94
CA TYR A 82 -6.28 -6.75 -6.16
C TYR A 82 -6.12 -5.69 -7.24
N VAL A 83 -5.78 -6.13 -8.44
CA VAL A 83 -5.63 -5.25 -9.59
C VAL A 83 -6.94 -5.23 -10.37
N LEU A 84 -7.68 -4.12 -10.27
CA LEU A 84 -9.02 -3.97 -10.83
C LEU A 84 -9.15 -2.64 -11.58
N SER A 85 -10.02 -2.58 -12.58
CA SER A 85 -10.40 -1.32 -13.21
C SER A 85 -11.55 -0.64 -12.45
N GLU A 86 -11.68 0.67 -12.58
CA GLU A 86 -12.80 1.43 -11.97
C GLU A 86 -14.17 0.91 -12.45
N ALA A 87 -14.27 0.51 -13.72
CA ALA A 87 -15.50 -0.03 -14.30
C ALA A 87 -15.90 -1.39 -13.71
N GLU A 88 -14.95 -2.16 -13.18
CA GLU A 88 -15.22 -3.46 -12.55
C GLU A 88 -15.64 -3.32 -11.08
N MET A 89 -15.45 -2.15 -10.47
CA MET A 89 -15.79 -1.89 -9.07
C MET A 89 -17.25 -1.52 -8.91
N THR A 90 -17.88 -1.98 -7.83
CA THR A 90 -19.21 -1.48 -7.46
C THR A 90 -19.09 -0.08 -6.85
N LYS A 91 -20.20 0.69 -6.86
CA LYS A 91 -20.25 2.03 -6.26
C LYS A 91 -19.81 2.04 -4.79
N THR A 92 -20.14 0.99 -4.03
CA THR A 92 -19.78 0.87 -2.61
C THR A 92 -18.30 0.55 -2.41
N GLU A 93 -17.71 -0.28 -3.26
CA GLU A 93 -16.26 -0.59 -3.24
C GLU A 93 -15.43 0.62 -3.65
N LEU A 94 -15.90 1.38 -4.65
CA LEU A 94 -15.27 2.61 -5.10
C LEU A 94 -15.30 3.69 -4.00
N ALA A 95 -16.43 3.84 -3.31
CA ALA A 95 -16.52 4.74 -2.16
C ALA A 95 -15.55 4.35 -1.02
N LYS A 96 -15.44 3.06 -0.71
CA LYS A 96 -14.47 2.56 0.29
C LYS A 96 -13.03 2.81 -0.14
N TYR A 97 -12.73 2.60 -1.42
CA TYR A 97 -11.41 2.84 -1.98
C TYR A 97 -11.02 4.32 -1.90
N GLN A 98 -11.94 5.21 -2.28
CA GLN A 98 -11.74 6.65 -2.17
C GLN A 98 -11.55 7.10 -0.71
N ALA A 99 -12.32 6.55 0.22
CA ALA A 99 -12.14 6.81 1.65
C ALA A 99 -10.76 6.35 2.14
N ALA A 100 -10.26 5.20 1.67
CA ALA A 100 -8.93 4.71 2.02
C ALA A 100 -7.80 5.61 1.49
N ILE A 101 -7.97 6.20 0.30
CA ILE A 101 -7.02 7.19 -0.25
C ILE A 101 -7.11 8.53 0.49
N GLY A 102 -8.30 8.95 0.90
CA GLY A 102 -8.48 10.19 1.65
C GLY A 102 -7.93 10.13 3.08
N GLY A 103 -7.99 8.96 3.71
CA GLY A 103 -7.52 8.74 5.09
C GLY A 103 -6.00 8.70 5.26
N SER A 104 -5.23 8.43 4.19
CA SER A 104 -3.76 8.36 4.24
C SER A 104 -3.06 9.73 4.35
N HIS A 105 -3.82 10.82 4.48
CA HIS A 105 -3.35 12.19 4.75
C HIS A 105 -3.54 12.66 6.20
N GLY A 106 -3.96 11.77 7.12
CA GLY A 106 -4.46 12.16 8.45
C GLY A 106 -3.84 11.48 9.67
N GLU A 107 -2.56 11.10 9.65
CA GLU A 107 -1.83 10.71 10.88
C GLU A 107 -0.63 11.64 11.13
N SER A 108 -0.94 12.93 11.32
CA SER A 108 -0.08 13.83 12.10
C SER A 108 -0.24 13.43 13.57
N THR A 109 0.80 12.81 14.13
CA THR A 109 0.86 12.40 15.53
C THR A 109 1.08 13.64 16.40
N ASP A 110 0.20 13.87 17.38
CA ASP A 110 0.53 14.61 18.61
C ASP A 110 1.44 13.76 19.52
#